data_AF-A0A9Q1LG71-F1
#
_entry.id   AF-A0A9Q1LG71-F1
#
_cell.length_a   1.000
_cell.length_b   1.000
_cell.length_c   1.000
_cell.angle_alpha   90.00
_cell.angle_beta   90.00
_cell.angle_gamma   90.00
#
_symmetry.space_group_name_H-M   'P 1'
#
loop_
_entity.id
_entity.type
_entity.pdbx_description
1 polymer ?
#
loop_
_entity_poly.entity_id
_entity_poly.type
_entity_poly.pdbx_seq_one_letter_code
_entity_poly.pdbx_strand_id
1 'polypeptide(L)'
;MVSKVASQKKIKGQVFLPGTVHWLVVSVAINLGLLLKLIHDGHLRMEWSGPNGMPGKENGATLSSLSSYPAEPKQANDGQIQQKLINLDHGDPTMYQSYWKQMGDRTTVVISGWQSVSYFSDTKNLCWFLEPGFANAVTRLHNLVGNAETENQHIVVGTGSTQLFQAVLYALCPSDAPEPMSIVSAAPFYSSYPLITECLKSGLYKWRGDANDFDKDEPYIELVTSPNNPDGSIREAVFNGSGGIVVHDLAYYWPQYTPISSRADYDIMLFTLSKSTGHAGMRLGWALVKDETIAKKMVKFIEISSIGVSKDSQVRAAKILDVISDTYEDAETSNESKPFFDYGYEEMKKRWGQLREAVNKGQSFSLPNLPVGKCNFSNQTFGTQPAFAWVKCEQAVDDCESFLKKHKILTRGGAHFGSSKKYARVSLIGHEDDYNEFIRRFSQINYVESL
;
A
#
# COMPACT_ATOMS: atom_id res chain seq x y z
N MET A 1 -84.36 -0.49 9.87
CA MET A 1 -83.74 -1.01 8.63
C MET A 1 -82.37 -1.59 8.93
N VAL A 2 -82.31 -2.92 8.89
CA VAL A 2 -81.22 -3.78 8.40
C VAL A 2 -79.78 -3.51 8.90
N SER A 3 -79.49 -4.17 10.02
CA SER A 3 -78.30 -5.00 10.29
C SER A 3 -77.51 -5.46 9.05
N LYS A 4 -76.18 -5.28 9.08
CA LYS A 4 -75.24 -6.24 8.49
C LYS A 4 -74.03 -6.46 9.39
N VAL A 5 -74.00 -7.66 9.95
CA VAL A 5 -72.85 -8.33 10.57
C VAL A 5 -71.95 -8.87 9.46
N ALA A 6 -70.63 -8.72 9.60
CA ALA A 6 -69.62 -9.58 8.99
C ALA A 6 -68.36 -9.59 9.88
N SER A 7 -68.25 -10.59 10.75
CA SER A 7 -67.31 -11.72 10.62
C SER A 7 -65.85 -11.39 10.94
N GLN A 8 -65.47 -11.59 12.21
CA GLN A 8 -64.09 -11.80 12.63
C GLN A 8 -63.52 -13.07 11.98
N LYS A 9 -62.52 -12.91 11.10
CA LYS A 9 -61.59 -13.98 10.76
C LYS A 9 -60.37 -13.88 11.67
N LYS A 10 -60.20 -14.88 12.55
CA LYS A 10 -58.94 -15.17 13.24
C LYS A 10 -57.91 -15.61 12.20
N ILE A 11 -56.81 -14.86 12.06
CA ILE A 11 -55.55 -15.40 11.55
C ILE A 11 -54.60 -15.47 12.74
N LYS A 12 -54.33 -16.70 13.19
CA LYS A 12 -53.27 -17.03 14.14
C LYS A 12 -51.94 -17.05 13.39
N GLY A 13 -50.91 -16.42 13.96
CA GLY A 13 -49.52 -16.65 13.57
C GLY A 13 -48.74 -15.39 13.24
N GLN A 14 -48.51 -14.53 14.22
CA GLN A 14 -47.43 -13.55 14.16
C GLN A 14 -46.53 -13.81 15.37
N VAL A 15 -45.43 -14.53 15.13
CA VAL A 15 -44.35 -14.69 16.10
C VAL A 15 -43.67 -13.32 16.20
N PHE A 16 -43.80 -12.67 17.35
CA PHE A 16 -42.97 -11.53 17.73
C PHE A 16 -41.53 -12.05 17.86
N LEU A 17 -40.66 -11.69 16.91
CA LEU A 17 -39.21 -11.83 17.10
C LEU A 17 -38.77 -10.74 18.09
N PRO A 18 -38.19 -11.09 19.26
CA PRO A 18 -37.64 -10.08 20.15
C PRO A 18 -36.38 -9.49 19.52
N GLY A 19 -36.38 -8.17 19.37
CA GLY A 19 -35.33 -7.40 18.70
C GLY A 19 -33.95 -7.50 19.37
N THR A 20 -32.93 -7.28 18.53
CA THR A 20 -31.58 -6.67 18.70
C THR A 20 -30.91 -6.59 20.08
N VAL A 21 -31.63 -6.46 21.19
CA VAL A 21 -31.10 -6.46 22.57
C VAL A 21 -30.48 -7.82 22.93
N HIS A 22 -31.06 -8.93 22.45
CA HIS A 22 -30.53 -10.28 22.76
C HIS A 22 -29.17 -10.55 22.10
N TRP A 23 -28.93 -10.06 20.88
CA TRP A 23 -27.65 -10.28 20.18
C TRP A 23 -26.50 -9.50 20.80
N LEU A 24 -26.76 -8.30 21.34
CA LEU A 24 -25.77 -7.52 22.06
C LEU A 24 -25.38 -8.20 23.37
N VAL A 25 -26.36 -8.72 24.12
CA VAL A 25 -26.13 -9.46 25.38
C VAL A 25 -25.35 -10.76 25.11
N VAL A 26 -25.65 -11.47 24.02
CA VAL A 26 -24.91 -12.66 23.61
C VAL A 26 -23.46 -12.33 23.20
N SER A 27 -23.24 -11.24 22.46
CA SER A 27 -21.90 -10.78 22.09
C SER A 27 -21.07 -10.36 23.32
N VAL A 28 -21.65 -9.61 24.24
CA VAL A 28 -20.99 -9.22 25.50
C VAL A 28 -20.67 -10.44 26.36
N ALA A 29 -21.60 -11.41 26.46
CA ALA A 29 -21.38 -12.63 27.23
C ALA A 29 -20.28 -13.53 26.63
N ILE A 30 -20.21 -13.66 25.31
CA ILE A 30 -19.16 -14.44 24.62
C ILE A 30 -17.79 -13.76 24.81
N ASN A 31 -17.72 -12.43 24.67
CA ASN A 31 -16.48 -11.69 24.87
C ASN A 31 -16.02 -11.72 26.34
N LEU A 32 -16.94 -11.67 27.30
CA LEU A 32 -16.62 -11.79 28.73
C LEU A 32 -16.16 -13.22 29.08
N GLY A 33 -16.79 -14.24 28.50
CA GLY A 33 -16.38 -15.64 28.66
C GLY A 33 -14.99 -15.92 28.10
N LEU A 34 -14.66 -15.33 26.95
CA LEU A 34 -13.31 -15.42 26.37
C LEU A 34 -12.28 -14.71 27.24
N LEU A 35 -12.61 -13.53 27.78
CA LEU A 35 -11.74 -12.78 28.67
C LEU A 35 -11.45 -13.54 29.97
N LEU A 36 -12.49 -14.12 30.58
CA LEU A 36 -12.38 -14.92 31.81
C LEU A 36 -11.57 -16.20 31.58
N LYS A 37 -11.71 -16.83 30.40
CA LYS A 37 -10.90 -17.99 30.02
C LYS A 37 -9.43 -17.62 29.84
N LEU A 38 -9.13 -16.49 29.22
CA LEU A 38 -7.75 -16.00 29.07
C LEU A 38 -7.09 -15.60 30.40
N ILE A 39 -7.86 -15.12 31.37
CA ILE A 39 -7.41 -14.84 32.73
C ILE A 39 -7.17 -16.16 33.50
N HIS A 40 -8.08 -17.13 33.38
CA HIS A 40 -7.95 -18.44 34.03
C HIS A 40 -6.77 -19.26 33.49
N ASP A 41 -6.54 -19.21 32.18
CA ASP A 41 -5.44 -19.91 31.49
C ASP A 41 -4.09 -19.17 31.64
N GLY A 42 -4.04 -18.08 32.43
CA GLY A 42 -2.81 -17.36 32.77
C GLY A 42 -2.22 -16.50 31.65
N HIS A 43 -2.94 -16.31 30.55
CA HIS A 43 -2.51 -15.52 29.38
C HIS A 43 -2.71 -14.00 29.55
N LEU A 44 -3.47 -13.56 30.56
CA LEU A 44 -3.70 -12.16 30.91
C LEU A 44 -3.52 -11.93 32.42
N ARG A 45 -2.50 -11.16 32.80
CA ARG A 45 -2.28 -10.70 34.18
C ARG A 45 -2.85 -9.28 34.32
N MET A 46 -3.94 -9.12 35.07
CA MET A 46 -4.48 -7.80 35.43
C MET A 46 -4.04 -7.44 36.84
N GLU A 47 -3.15 -6.45 36.98
CA GLU A 47 -2.89 -5.80 38.27
C GLU A 47 -3.95 -4.74 38.52
N TRP A 48 -4.73 -4.93 39.59
CA TRP A 48 -5.72 -3.96 40.07
C TRP A 48 -5.09 -3.04 41.12
N SER A 49 -4.91 -1.77 40.80
CA SER A 49 -4.70 -0.71 41.80
C SER A 49 -6.04 -0.09 42.17
N GLY A 50 -6.55 -0.44 43.35
CA GLY A 50 -7.81 0.08 43.89
C GLY A 50 -7.72 1.56 44.31
N PRO A 51 -8.86 2.28 44.39
CA PRO A 51 -8.89 3.69 44.71
C PRO A 51 -8.95 3.88 46.23
N ASN A 52 -7.93 4.49 46.84
CA ASN A 52 -8.04 5.19 48.12
C ASN A 52 -6.76 5.98 48.42
N GLY A 53 -6.89 7.30 48.62
CA GLY A 53 -5.90 8.12 49.33
C GLY A 53 -5.43 9.39 48.64
N MET A 54 -6.19 10.48 48.78
CA MET A 54 -5.61 11.82 49.01
C MET A 54 -5.66 12.09 50.52
N PRO A 55 -4.86 13.00 51.14
CA PRO A 55 -4.37 14.26 50.54
C PRO A 55 -2.91 14.67 50.91
N GLY A 56 -2.40 15.73 50.28
CA GLY A 56 -1.45 16.64 50.94
C GLY A 56 -0.33 17.28 50.12
N LYS A 57 -0.55 18.56 49.78
CA LYS A 57 0.39 19.70 49.69
C LYS A 57 1.54 19.71 48.67
N GLU A 58 1.37 20.62 47.72
CA GLU A 58 2.27 21.72 47.32
C GLU A 58 3.76 21.55 47.61
N ASN A 59 4.55 21.49 46.55
CA ASN A 59 5.71 22.37 46.37
C ASN A 59 5.94 22.58 44.87
N GLY A 60 5.91 23.84 44.47
CA GLY A 60 6.18 24.27 43.11
C GLY A 60 7.63 24.01 42.71
N ALA A 61 7.81 23.46 41.52
CA ALA A 61 9.05 23.59 40.77
C ALA A 61 8.69 23.69 39.28
N THR A 62 9.05 24.84 38.73
CA THR A 62 9.05 25.26 37.34
C THR A 62 9.43 24.15 36.35
N LEU A 63 8.60 23.98 35.31
CA LEU A 63 8.89 23.18 34.13
C LEU A 63 9.98 23.90 33.30
N SER A 64 11.24 23.54 33.53
CA SER A 64 12.35 23.91 32.65
C SER A 64 12.38 22.94 31.46
N SER A 65 12.06 23.46 30.27
CA SER A 65 12.78 23.24 29.01
C SER A 65 13.70 21.99 29.00
N LEU A 66 13.23 20.89 28.40
CA LEU A 66 14.13 19.87 27.86
C LEU A 66 14.47 20.28 26.42
N SER A 67 15.53 21.06 26.32
CA SER A 67 16.24 21.40 25.09
C SER A 67 16.63 20.13 24.35
N SER A 68 16.25 20.08 23.07
CA SER A 68 16.81 19.20 22.06
C SER A 68 18.31 19.45 21.94
N TYR A 69 19.13 18.49 22.35
CA TYR A 69 20.56 18.51 22.06
C TYR A 69 20.79 18.22 20.56
N PRO A 70 21.53 19.06 19.83
CA PRO A 70 22.04 18.69 18.52
C PRO A 70 23.14 17.65 18.71
N ALA A 71 22.95 16.45 18.18
CA ALA A 71 24.03 15.47 18.11
C ALA A 71 25.05 15.94 17.07
N GLU A 72 26.26 16.26 17.53
CA GLU A 72 27.42 16.47 16.66
C GLU A 72 27.72 15.19 15.84
N PRO A 73 28.25 15.34 14.61
CA PRO A 73 28.60 14.20 13.78
C PRO A 73 29.80 13.47 14.39
N LYS A 74 29.57 12.33 15.04
CA LYS A 74 30.64 11.40 15.36
C LYS A 74 31.25 10.92 14.05
N GLN A 75 32.55 11.20 13.85
CA GLN A 75 33.36 10.56 12.82
C GLN A 75 33.15 9.06 12.89
N ALA A 76 32.53 8.50 11.85
CA ALA A 76 32.23 7.09 11.80
C ALA A 76 33.54 6.30 11.67
N ASN A 77 33.72 5.36 12.58
CA ASN A 77 34.84 4.44 12.58
C ASN A 77 34.65 3.49 11.38
N ASP A 78 35.47 3.66 10.35
CA ASP A 78 35.34 3.01 9.02
C ASP A 78 35.24 1.47 9.11
N GLY A 79 35.76 0.87 10.18
CA GLY A 79 35.67 -0.57 10.47
C GLY A 79 34.31 -1.07 10.97
N GLN A 80 33.46 -0.23 11.57
CA GLN A 80 32.11 -0.63 12.03
C GLN A 80 31.07 -0.61 10.89
N ILE A 81 31.24 0.27 9.90
CA ILE A 81 30.34 0.37 8.74
C ILE A 81 30.43 -0.92 7.88
N GLN A 82 31.60 -1.54 7.80
CA GLN A 82 31.83 -2.74 6.98
C GLN A 82 31.08 -3.99 7.46
N GLN A 83 30.57 -4.05 8.70
CA GLN A 83 29.84 -5.22 9.23
C GLN A 83 28.31 -5.05 9.29
N LYS A 84 27.78 -3.83 9.08
CA LYS A 84 26.34 -3.57 9.19
C LYS A 84 25.58 -4.33 8.09
N LEU A 85 24.55 -5.09 8.46
CA LEU A 85 23.62 -5.67 7.49
C LEU A 85 22.72 -4.55 6.94
N ILE A 86 22.71 -4.37 5.61
CA ILE A 86 21.78 -3.42 4.97
C ILE A 86 20.55 -4.18 4.46
N ASN A 87 19.37 -3.67 4.76
CA ASN A 87 18.11 -4.33 4.42
C ASN A 87 17.39 -3.62 3.28
N LEU A 88 17.48 -4.20 2.08
CA LEU A 88 16.83 -3.72 0.87
C LEU A 88 15.78 -4.72 0.37
N ASP A 89 15.43 -5.70 1.20
CA ASP A 89 14.40 -6.70 0.92
C ASP A 89 13.02 -6.06 0.82
N HIS A 90 12.67 -5.23 1.82
CA HIS A 90 11.39 -4.55 1.87
C HIS A 90 11.41 -3.26 1.05
N GLY A 91 10.31 -2.99 0.35
CA GLY A 91 10.07 -1.68 -0.23
C GLY A 91 9.53 -0.73 0.83
N ASP A 92 10.32 -0.29 1.79
CA ASP A 92 9.91 0.77 2.72
C ASP A 92 10.37 2.13 2.15
N PRO A 93 9.46 3.06 1.80
CA PRO A 93 9.76 4.28 1.04
C PRO A 93 10.32 5.41 1.92
N THR A 94 11.31 5.12 2.77
CA THR A 94 11.81 6.10 3.74
C THR A 94 12.65 7.22 3.14
N MET A 95 13.02 7.15 1.86
CA MET A 95 13.70 8.25 1.17
C MET A 95 12.94 9.58 1.21
N TYR A 96 11.60 9.54 1.27
CA TYR A 96 10.77 10.73 1.29
C TYR A 96 10.72 11.44 2.65
N GLN A 97 11.30 10.86 3.72
CA GLN A 97 11.26 11.48 5.05
C GLN A 97 11.91 12.86 5.06
N SER A 98 13.01 13.05 4.33
CA SER A 98 13.71 14.34 4.25
C SER A 98 12.84 15.42 3.61
N TYR A 99 12.08 15.06 2.55
CA TYR A 99 11.11 15.96 1.94
C TYR A 99 10.04 16.40 2.94
N TRP A 100 9.38 15.44 3.59
CA TRP A 100 8.28 15.75 4.50
C TRP A 100 8.72 16.56 5.73
N LYS A 101 9.96 16.36 6.20
CA LYS A 101 10.55 17.22 7.25
C LYS A 101 10.70 18.68 6.80
N GLN A 102 11.05 18.92 5.54
CA GLN A 102 11.21 20.28 4.99
C GLN A 102 9.86 20.98 4.81
N MET A 103 8.77 20.25 4.58
CA MET A 103 7.43 20.83 4.49
C MET A 103 6.93 21.38 5.83
N GLY A 104 7.49 20.93 6.95
CA GLY A 104 7.22 21.46 8.29
C GLY A 104 5.72 21.54 8.60
N ASP A 105 5.30 22.67 9.18
CA ASP A 105 3.94 22.88 9.66
C ASP A 105 2.88 22.87 8.56
N ARG A 106 3.26 23.02 7.28
CA ARG A 106 2.32 22.91 6.15
C ARG A 106 1.65 21.54 6.11
N THR A 107 2.28 20.51 6.65
CA THR A 107 1.75 19.13 6.70
C THR A 107 1.28 18.70 8.08
N THR A 108 1.32 19.59 9.07
CA THR A 108 0.80 19.33 10.41
C THR A 108 -0.72 19.19 10.36
N VAL A 109 -1.23 18.20 11.11
CA VAL A 109 -2.67 17.92 11.24
C VAL A 109 -3.01 17.95 12.72
N VAL A 110 -4.01 18.75 13.08
CA VAL A 110 -4.56 18.80 14.43
C VAL A 110 -5.93 18.14 14.40
N ILE A 111 -6.07 17.01 15.11
CA ILE A 111 -7.33 16.29 15.24
C ILE A 111 -7.85 16.52 16.64
N SER A 112 -9.00 17.18 16.76
CA SER A 112 -9.63 17.40 18.07
C SER A 112 -10.15 16.09 18.64
N GLY A 113 -10.12 15.92 19.98
CA GLY A 113 -10.53 14.66 20.62
C GLY A 113 -11.99 14.24 20.40
N TRP A 114 -12.86 15.13 19.92
CA TRP A 114 -14.25 14.83 19.56
C TRP A 114 -14.45 14.59 18.06
N GLN A 115 -13.45 14.90 17.22
CA GLN A 115 -13.54 14.74 15.78
C GLN A 115 -13.58 13.23 15.44
N SER A 116 -14.39 12.87 14.45
CA SER A 116 -14.43 11.50 13.91
C SER A 116 -14.84 10.40 14.91
N VAL A 117 -15.59 10.72 15.97
CA VAL A 117 -16.15 9.73 16.90
C VAL A 117 -17.17 8.80 16.20
N SER A 118 -17.82 9.27 15.14
CA SER A 118 -18.77 8.49 14.34
C SER A 118 -18.07 7.47 13.43
N TYR A 119 -18.69 6.30 13.25
CA TYR A 119 -18.29 5.34 12.21
C TYR A 119 -18.45 5.89 10.79
N PHE A 120 -19.52 6.66 10.57
CA PHE A 120 -19.92 7.15 9.25
C PHE A 120 -19.18 8.45 8.89
N SER A 121 -18.69 8.52 7.65
CA SER A 121 -18.18 9.76 7.05
C SER A 121 -19.27 10.45 6.23
N ASP A 122 -19.83 9.73 5.26
CA ASP A 122 -20.90 10.22 4.39
C ASP A 122 -21.84 9.07 4.04
N THR A 123 -23.04 9.07 4.62
CA THR A 123 -24.05 8.02 4.39
C THR A 123 -24.68 8.06 3.01
N LYS A 124 -24.44 9.10 2.22
CA LYS A 124 -24.89 9.19 0.81
C LYS A 124 -23.88 8.59 -0.15
N ASN A 125 -22.62 8.44 0.26
CA ASN A 125 -21.59 7.81 -0.54
C ASN A 125 -21.74 6.28 -0.51
N LEU A 126 -21.51 5.62 -1.65
CA LEU A 126 -21.46 4.16 -1.75
C LEU A 126 -20.46 3.58 -0.72
N CYS A 127 -19.28 4.18 -0.63
CA CYS A 127 -18.28 3.89 0.38
C CYS A 127 -18.52 4.80 1.60
N TRP A 128 -19.48 4.45 2.45
CA TRP A 128 -19.96 5.31 3.54
C TRP A 128 -18.90 5.70 4.60
N PHE A 129 -17.77 5.01 4.63
CA PHE A 129 -16.62 5.29 5.50
C PHE A 129 -15.50 6.09 4.81
N LEU A 130 -15.69 6.53 3.57
CA LEU A 130 -14.78 7.42 2.84
C LEU A 130 -14.97 8.88 3.31
N GLU A 131 -13.91 9.50 3.79
CA GLU A 131 -13.90 10.92 4.13
C GLU A 131 -14.00 11.78 2.86
N PRO A 132 -14.97 12.71 2.76
CA PRO A 132 -15.13 13.57 1.58
C PRO A 132 -13.88 14.38 1.24
N GLY A 133 -13.17 14.88 2.26
CA GLY A 133 -11.91 15.60 2.05
C GLY A 133 -10.83 14.72 1.42
N PHE A 134 -10.76 13.45 1.80
CA PHE A 134 -9.82 12.51 1.20
C PHE A 134 -10.22 12.15 -0.24
N ALA A 135 -11.51 11.93 -0.50
CA ALA A 135 -12.02 11.70 -1.86
C ALA A 135 -11.67 12.85 -2.80
N ASN A 136 -11.91 14.09 -2.37
CA ASN A 136 -11.58 15.29 -3.16
C ASN A 136 -10.08 15.40 -3.43
N ALA A 137 -9.24 15.17 -2.42
CA ALA A 137 -7.80 15.26 -2.57
C ALA A 137 -7.23 14.18 -3.52
N VAL A 138 -7.81 12.97 -3.52
CA VAL A 138 -7.48 11.90 -4.47
C VAL A 138 -7.84 12.32 -5.90
N THR A 139 -9.07 12.79 -6.13
CA THR A 139 -9.53 13.23 -7.45
C THR A 139 -8.68 14.39 -7.97
N ARG A 140 -8.42 15.40 -7.12
CA ARG A 140 -7.56 16.54 -7.45
C ARG A 140 -6.16 16.10 -7.85
N LEU A 141 -5.53 15.20 -7.07
CA LEU A 141 -4.20 14.70 -7.37
C LEU A 141 -4.13 13.95 -8.71
N HIS A 142 -5.10 13.10 -9.00
CA HIS A 142 -5.15 12.38 -10.28
C HIS A 142 -5.38 13.31 -11.48
N ASN A 143 -6.20 14.34 -11.32
CA ASN A 143 -6.41 15.36 -12.34
C ASN A 143 -5.15 16.18 -12.60
N LEU A 144 -4.44 16.58 -11.53
CA LEU A 144 -3.17 17.29 -11.59
C LEU A 144 -2.10 16.46 -12.31
N VAL A 145 -1.93 15.19 -11.92
CA VAL A 145 -0.90 14.31 -12.48
C VAL A 145 -1.28 13.82 -13.89
N GLY A 146 -2.57 13.65 -14.15
CA GLY A 146 -3.09 13.10 -15.40
C GLY A 146 -2.82 11.61 -15.58
N ASN A 147 -2.59 10.86 -14.50
CA ASN A 147 -2.25 9.44 -14.54
C ASN A 147 -3.46 8.50 -14.50
N ALA A 148 -4.63 8.93 -14.05
CA ALA A 148 -5.82 8.10 -13.99
C ALA A 148 -7.09 8.90 -14.28
N GLU A 149 -8.06 8.25 -14.93
CA GLU A 149 -9.41 8.75 -15.03
C GLU A 149 -10.14 8.54 -13.71
N THR A 150 -10.86 9.55 -13.26
CA THR A 150 -11.61 9.54 -12.00
C THR A 150 -13.08 9.87 -12.21
N GLU A 151 -13.44 10.46 -13.35
CA GLU A 151 -14.83 10.70 -13.71
C GLU A 151 -15.56 9.38 -13.91
N ASN A 152 -16.81 9.32 -13.44
CA ASN A 152 -17.67 8.12 -13.51
C ASN A 152 -17.08 6.87 -12.85
N GLN A 153 -16.14 7.02 -11.90
CA GLN A 153 -15.60 5.92 -11.11
C GLN A 153 -16.00 6.04 -9.64
N HIS A 154 -16.18 4.89 -8.99
CA HIS A 154 -16.40 4.80 -7.55
C HIS A 154 -15.06 4.70 -6.83
N ILE A 155 -14.84 5.57 -5.83
CA ILE A 155 -13.68 5.50 -4.95
C ILE A 155 -13.98 4.59 -3.76
N VAL A 156 -13.21 3.51 -3.62
CA VAL A 156 -13.26 2.63 -2.43
C VAL A 156 -11.96 2.78 -1.64
N VAL A 157 -12.03 3.29 -0.42
CA VAL A 157 -10.85 3.42 0.46
C VAL A 157 -10.58 2.12 1.21
N GLY A 158 -9.31 1.77 1.36
CA GLY A 158 -8.88 0.58 2.11
C GLY A 158 -7.62 0.82 2.93
N THR A 159 -7.36 -0.10 3.86
CA THR A 159 -6.19 -0.12 4.74
C THR A 159 -4.94 -0.54 3.96
N GLY A 160 -4.53 0.33 3.03
CA GLY A 160 -3.56 0.04 1.98
C GLY A 160 -4.15 -0.75 0.80
N SER A 161 -3.43 -0.75 -0.33
CA SER A 161 -3.80 -1.55 -1.52
C SER A 161 -3.92 -3.05 -1.19
N THR A 162 -3.22 -3.54 -0.16
CA THR A 162 -3.33 -4.93 0.33
C THR A 162 -4.74 -5.33 0.76
N GLN A 163 -5.49 -4.46 1.45
CA GLN A 163 -6.89 -4.75 1.80
C GLN A 163 -7.78 -4.66 0.57
N LEU A 164 -7.52 -3.69 -0.32
CA LEU A 164 -8.29 -3.50 -1.55
C LEU A 164 -8.14 -4.69 -2.50
N PHE A 165 -6.94 -5.26 -2.63
CA PHE A 165 -6.72 -6.48 -3.38
C PHE A 165 -7.60 -7.63 -2.88
N GLN A 166 -7.66 -7.86 -1.56
CA GLN A 166 -8.56 -8.87 -0.99
C GLN A 166 -10.04 -8.52 -1.21
N ALA A 167 -10.40 -7.23 -1.13
CA ALA A 167 -11.76 -6.77 -1.41
C ALA A 167 -12.16 -7.03 -2.86
N VAL A 168 -11.24 -6.86 -3.81
CA VAL A 168 -11.45 -7.18 -5.22
C VAL A 168 -11.65 -8.69 -5.41
N LEU A 169 -10.81 -9.54 -4.80
CA LEU A 169 -11.00 -11.00 -4.84
C LEU A 169 -12.39 -11.39 -4.30
N TYR A 170 -12.79 -10.85 -3.16
CA TYR A 170 -14.13 -11.08 -2.60
C TYR A 170 -15.25 -10.60 -3.54
N ALA A 171 -15.07 -9.45 -4.19
CA ALA A 171 -16.10 -8.86 -5.04
C ALA A 171 -16.32 -9.62 -6.35
N LEU A 172 -15.22 -10.11 -6.94
CA LEU A 172 -15.20 -10.75 -8.26
C LEU A 172 -15.48 -12.26 -8.20
N CYS A 173 -15.16 -12.92 -7.09
CA CYS A 173 -15.29 -14.38 -7.01
C CYS A 173 -16.72 -14.77 -6.59
N PRO A 174 -17.47 -15.51 -7.42
CA PRO A 174 -18.81 -15.98 -7.09
C PRO A 174 -18.78 -17.02 -5.96
N SER A 175 -19.78 -16.96 -5.07
CA SER A 175 -19.90 -17.89 -3.94
C SER A 175 -20.45 -19.27 -4.33
N ASP A 176 -21.04 -19.39 -5.51
CA ASP A 176 -21.78 -20.54 -6.02
C ASP A 176 -21.09 -21.20 -7.22
N ALA A 177 -19.88 -20.77 -7.59
CA ALA A 177 -19.11 -21.44 -8.63
C ALA A 177 -18.67 -22.85 -8.18
N PRO A 178 -18.68 -23.82 -9.10
CA PRO A 178 -18.28 -25.20 -8.80
C PRO A 178 -16.78 -25.32 -8.50
N GLU A 179 -15.97 -24.45 -9.11
CA GLU A 179 -14.51 -24.41 -8.97
C GLU A 179 -14.06 -23.00 -8.55
N PRO A 180 -12.94 -22.88 -7.81
CA PRO A 180 -12.41 -21.58 -7.41
C PRO A 180 -11.96 -20.77 -8.63
N MET A 181 -12.20 -19.45 -8.59
CA MET A 181 -11.70 -18.49 -9.57
C MET A 181 -10.17 -18.55 -9.68
N SER A 182 -9.64 -18.62 -10.89
CA SER A 182 -8.20 -18.69 -11.11
C SER A 182 -7.55 -17.31 -11.04
N ILE A 183 -6.54 -17.14 -10.17
CA ILE A 183 -5.81 -15.87 -10.01
C ILE A 183 -4.44 -16.02 -10.66
N VAL A 184 -4.15 -15.18 -11.65
CA VAL A 184 -2.90 -15.21 -12.43
C VAL A 184 -2.25 -13.84 -12.49
N SER A 185 -0.94 -13.81 -12.72
CA SER A 185 -0.20 -12.57 -13.01
C SER A 185 1.04 -12.93 -13.81
N ALA A 186 1.35 -12.15 -14.85
CA ALA A 186 2.52 -12.42 -15.70
C ALA A 186 3.82 -12.41 -14.87
N ALA A 187 4.66 -13.45 -14.98
CA ALA A 187 5.94 -13.46 -14.30
C ALA A 187 6.97 -12.53 -15.01
N PRO A 188 7.90 -11.89 -14.27
CA PRO A 188 7.93 -11.82 -12.82
C PRO A 188 6.78 -10.94 -12.27
N PHE A 189 6.09 -11.40 -11.23
CA PHE A 189 4.93 -10.72 -10.62
C PHE A 189 5.22 -10.33 -9.17
N TYR A 190 4.42 -9.42 -8.60
CA TYR A 190 4.59 -9.00 -7.21
C TYR A 190 4.49 -10.19 -6.25
N SER A 191 5.59 -10.47 -5.53
CA SER A 191 5.75 -11.66 -4.69
C SER A 191 4.68 -11.85 -3.60
N SER A 192 3.93 -10.81 -3.24
CA SER A 192 2.88 -10.93 -2.22
C SER A 192 1.54 -11.39 -2.78
N TYR A 193 1.30 -11.35 -4.10
CA TYR A 193 0.05 -11.85 -4.69
C TYR A 193 -0.24 -13.31 -4.33
N PRO A 194 0.67 -14.28 -4.53
CA PRO A 194 0.41 -15.66 -4.12
C PRO A 194 0.18 -15.77 -2.61
N LEU A 195 0.96 -15.04 -1.80
CA LEU A 195 0.87 -15.10 -0.34
C LEU A 195 -0.48 -14.57 0.17
N ILE A 196 -0.95 -13.44 -0.35
CA ILE A 196 -2.22 -12.82 0.05
C ILE A 196 -3.41 -13.62 -0.51
N THR A 197 -3.29 -14.18 -1.71
CA THR A 197 -4.34 -15.04 -2.29
C THR A 197 -4.54 -16.30 -1.44
N GLU A 198 -3.45 -16.94 -1.00
CA GLU A 198 -3.55 -18.22 -0.28
C GLU A 198 -3.70 -18.09 1.24
N CYS A 199 -3.49 -16.90 1.83
CA CYS A 199 -3.39 -16.76 3.30
C CYS A 199 -4.66 -17.16 4.06
N LEU A 200 -5.84 -16.91 3.49
CA LEU A 200 -7.13 -17.23 4.09
C LEU A 200 -7.61 -18.66 3.77
N LYS A 201 -6.90 -19.39 2.89
CA LYS A 201 -7.33 -20.71 2.39
C LYS A 201 -8.79 -20.70 1.89
N SER A 202 -9.16 -19.65 1.17
CA SER A 202 -10.51 -19.46 0.64
C SER A 202 -10.85 -20.56 -0.37
N GLY A 203 -12.11 -20.99 -0.38
CA GLY A 203 -12.64 -21.87 -1.44
C GLY A 203 -13.07 -21.11 -2.71
N LEU A 204 -13.04 -19.78 -2.70
CA LEU A 204 -13.58 -18.94 -3.78
C LEU A 204 -12.59 -18.68 -4.91
N TYR A 205 -11.29 -18.76 -4.61
CA TYR A 205 -10.23 -18.40 -5.55
C TYR A 205 -8.96 -19.17 -5.24
N LYS A 206 -8.11 -19.33 -6.26
CA LYS A 206 -6.85 -20.07 -6.15
C LYS A 206 -5.75 -19.44 -7.00
N TRP A 207 -4.55 -19.35 -6.44
CA TRP A 207 -3.38 -18.90 -7.20
C TRP A 207 -3.00 -19.93 -8.27
N ARG A 208 -2.87 -19.48 -9.52
CA ARG A 208 -2.51 -20.32 -10.68
C ARG A 208 -1.15 -20.01 -11.29
N GLY A 209 -0.47 -18.94 -10.84
CA GLY A 209 0.89 -18.64 -11.28
C GLY A 209 0.96 -17.67 -12.44
N ASP A 210 1.89 -17.94 -13.37
CA ASP A 210 2.20 -17.07 -14.50
C ASP A 210 1.03 -17.02 -15.49
N ALA A 211 0.58 -15.82 -15.82
CA ALA A 211 -0.45 -15.61 -16.85
C ALA A 211 0.00 -16.04 -18.25
N ASN A 212 1.31 -16.03 -18.54
CA ASN A 212 1.83 -16.47 -19.84
C ASN A 212 1.73 -17.99 -20.04
N ASP A 213 1.77 -18.75 -18.95
CA ASP A 213 1.67 -20.22 -18.96
C ASP A 213 0.23 -20.69 -18.72
N PHE A 214 -0.72 -19.76 -18.59
CA PHE A 214 -2.11 -20.09 -18.33
C PHE A 214 -2.83 -20.43 -19.65
N ASP A 215 -3.20 -21.70 -19.81
CA ASP A 215 -3.78 -22.26 -21.04
C ASP A 215 -5.20 -22.82 -20.85
N LYS A 216 -5.83 -22.47 -19.73
CA LYS A 216 -7.13 -23.02 -19.34
C LYS A 216 -8.28 -22.14 -19.78
N ASP A 217 -9.30 -22.78 -20.35
CA ASP A 217 -10.59 -22.17 -20.62
C ASP A 217 -11.47 -22.20 -19.36
N GLU A 218 -11.07 -21.43 -18.34
CA GLU A 218 -11.78 -21.28 -17.06
C GLU A 218 -11.82 -19.81 -16.61
N PRO A 219 -12.81 -19.39 -15.80
CA PRO A 219 -12.87 -18.03 -15.28
C PRO A 219 -11.61 -17.64 -14.52
N TYR A 220 -11.08 -16.46 -14.81
CA TYR A 220 -9.85 -15.97 -14.21
C TYR A 220 -9.90 -14.48 -13.87
N ILE A 221 -9.03 -14.11 -12.93
CA ILE A 221 -8.66 -12.72 -12.64
C ILE A 221 -7.18 -12.58 -12.96
N GLU A 222 -6.85 -11.68 -13.89
CA GLU A 222 -5.48 -11.31 -14.19
C GLU A 222 -5.08 -10.06 -13.40
N LEU A 223 -4.00 -10.17 -12.62
CA LEU A 223 -3.41 -9.07 -11.88
C LEU A 223 -2.30 -8.43 -12.72
N VAL A 224 -2.52 -7.20 -13.15
CA VAL A 224 -1.58 -6.42 -13.97
C VAL A 224 -0.98 -5.31 -13.13
N THR A 225 0.28 -5.45 -12.74
CA THR A 225 1.03 -4.37 -12.06
C THR A 225 1.76 -3.53 -13.09
N SER A 226 1.50 -2.22 -13.14
CA SER A 226 2.13 -1.32 -14.12
C SER A 226 2.38 0.07 -13.51
N PRO A 227 3.64 0.54 -13.43
CA PRO A 227 4.89 -0.20 -13.60
C PRO A 227 5.00 -1.40 -12.68
N ASN A 228 5.57 -2.49 -13.19
CA ASN A 228 5.59 -3.77 -12.54
C ASN A 228 6.55 -3.85 -11.34
N ASN A 229 6.22 -4.73 -10.38
CA ASN A 229 7.11 -5.16 -9.31
C ASN A 229 7.49 -6.62 -9.59
N PRO A 230 8.76 -6.94 -9.90
CA PRO A 230 9.95 -6.20 -9.47
C PRO A 230 10.67 -5.38 -10.54
N ASP A 231 10.39 -5.60 -11.83
CA ASP A 231 11.25 -5.17 -12.93
C ASP A 231 10.95 -3.77 -13.48
N GLY A 232 9.86 -3.16 -13.04
CA GLY A 232 9.45 -1.83 -13.49
C GLY A 232 8.95 -1.77 -14.92
N SER A 233 8.69 -2.90 -15.57
CA SER A 233 8.11 -2.92 -16.91
C SER A 233 6.71 -2.28 -16.92
N ILE A 234 6.39 -1.57 -18.00
CA ILE A 234 5.02 -1.12 -18.26
C ILE A 234 4.26 -2.30 -18.84
N ARG A 235 3.11 -2.63 -18.25
CA ARG A 235 2.36 -3.84 -18.55
C ARG A 235 0.92 -3.55 -18.89
N GLU A 236 0.39 -4.45 -19.73
CA GLU A 236 -1.02 -4.65 -20.04
C GLU A 236 -1.36 -6.12 -19.73
N ALA A 237 -2.63 -6.48 -19.78
CA ALA A 237 -3.03 -7.88 -19.70
C ALA A 237 -2.42 -8.69 -20.85
N VAL A 238 -1.95 -9.91 -20.54
CA VAL A 238 -1.31 -10.81 -21.51
C VAL A 238 -2.20 -11.98 -21.91
N PHE A 239 -3.17 -12.36 -21.06
CA PHE A 239 -4.04 -13.48 -21.34
C PHE A 239 -5.34 -13.02 -22.00
N ASN A 240 -5.54 -13.42 -23.25
CA ASN A 240 -6.67 -13.03 -24.10
C ASN A 240 -7.83 -14.06 -24.09
N GLY A 241 -7.99 -14.80 -22.99
CA GLY A 241 -9.10 -15.74 -22.83
C GLY A 241 -10.45 -15.03 -22.74
N SER A 242 -11.53 -15.71 -23.14
CA SER A 242 -12.88 -15.16 -22.95
C SER A 242 -13.29 -15.18 -21.48
N GLY A 243 -13.87 -14.09 -20.98
CA GLY A 243 -14.50 -14.04 -19.64
C GLY A 243 -13.55 -13.73 -18.47
N GLY A 244 -12.31 -13.32 -18.75
CA GLY A 244 -11.39 -12.82 -17.72
C GLY A 244 -11.73 -11.42 -17.20
N ILE A 245 -11.36 -11.16 -15.94
CA ILE A 245 -11.43 -9.83 -15.35
C ILE A 245 -10.01 -9.34 -15.06
N VAL A 246 -9.69 -8.12 -15.47
CA VAL A 246 -8.35 -7.55 -15.27
C VAL A 246 -8.37 -6.54 -14.12
N VAL A 247 -7.43 -6.69 -13.20
CA VAL A 247 -7.23 -5.78 -12.06
C VAL A 247 -5.89 -5.10 -12.23
N HIS A 248 -5.91 -3.77 -12.35
CA HIS A 248 -4.70 -2.98 -12.56
C HIS A 248 -4.17 -2.46 -11.22
N ASP A 249 -3.01 -2.93 -10.81
CA ASP A 249 -2.28 -2.39 -9.66
C ASP A 249 -1.30 -1.30 -10.13
N LEU A 250 -1.70 -0.06 -9.92
CA LEU A 250 -1.01 1.16 -10.37
C LEU A 250 -0.28 1.85 -9.22
N ALA A 251 0.15 1.08 -8.20
CA ALA A 251 0.87 1.60 -7.04
C ALA A 251 2.09 2.46 -7.41
N TYR A 252 2.76 2.16 -8.53
CA TYR A 252 3.97 2.86 -8.99
C TYR A 252 3.73 3.80 -10.18
N TYR A 253 2.48 4.01 -10.63
CA TYR A 253 2.19 4.84 -11.80
C TYR A 253 2.18 6.33 -11.44
N TRP A 254 3.35 6.83 -11.03
CA TRP A 254 3.58 8.20 -10.57
C TRP A 254 4.84 8.79 -11.21
N PRO A 255 4.93 10.13 -11.39
CA PRO A 255 5.99 10.76 -12.18
C PRO A 255 7.41 10.51 -11.66
N GLN A 256 7.59 10.24 -10.37
CA GLN A 256 8.89 9.92 -9.79
C GLN A 256 9.44 8.55 -10.22
N TYR A 257 8.58 7.64 -10.69
CA TYR A 257 9.01 6.29 -11.08
C TYR A 257 8.93 6.03 -12.57
N THR A 258 8.03 6.71 -13.28
CA THR A 258 7.82 6.47 -14.70
C THR A 258 7.28 7.71 -15.40
N PRO A 259 7.58 7.91 -16.70
CA PRO A 259 6.84 8.86 -17.52
C PRO A 259 5.35 8.54 -17.48
N ILE A 260 4.51 9.56 -17.26
CA ILE A 260 3.06 9.46 -17.40
C ILE A 260 2.74 9.59 -18.89
N SER A 261 2.62 8.46 -19.59
CA SER A 261 2.40 8.41 -21.04
C SER A 261 0.94 8.60 -21.43
N SER A 262 0.02 8.18 -20.57
CA SER A 262 -1.42 8.21 -20.79
C SER A 262 -2.18 8.26 -19.47
N ARG A 263 -3.42 8.75 -19.54
CA ARG A 263 -4.37 8.64 -18.44
C ARG A 263 -4.93 7.21 -18.43
N ALA A 264 -4.68 6.46 -17.35
CA ALA A 264 -5.20 5.10 -17.20
C ALA A 264 -6.72 5.13 -17.00
N ASP A 265 -7.46 4.28 -17.72
CA ASP A 265 -8.93 4.22 -17.67
C ASP A 265 -9.44 2.75 -17.69
N TYR A 266 -8.95 1.96 -16.75
CA TYR A 266 -9.33 0.55 -16.61
C TYR A 266 -10.52 0.37 -15.66
N ASP A 267 -11.14 -0.82 -15.70
CA ASP A 267 -12.35 -1.10 -14.89
C ASP A 267 -12.10 -1.11 -13.38
N ILE A 268 -10.93 -1.60 -12.96
CA ILE A 268 -10.49 -1.66 -11.57
C ILE A 268 -9.03 -1.23 -11.50
N MET A 269 -8.78 -0.09 -10.87
CA MET A 269 -7.44 0.46 -10.67
C MET A 269 -7.14 0.61 -9.18
N LEU A 270 -6.02 0.04 -8.72
CA LEU A 270 -5.57 0.09 -7.33
C LEU A 270 -4.40 1.04 -7.16
N PHE A 271 -4.47 1.89 -6.14
CA PHE A 271 -3.42 2.84 -5.77
C PHE A 271 -3.11 2.76 -4.28
N THR A 272 -1.93 3.26 -3.89
CA THR A 272 -1.57 3.37 -2.48
C THR A 272 -0.77 4.62 -2.17
N LEU A 273 -1.13 5.24 -1.04
CA LEU A 273 -0.38 6.35 -0.45
C LEU A 273 1.08 5.97 -0.14
N SER A 274 1.32 4.68 0.14
CA SER A 274 2.64 4.16 0.49
C SER A 274 3.66 4.42 -0.62
N LYS A 275 3.27 4.32 -1.89
CA LYS A 275 4.18 4.47 -3.03
C LYS A 275 4.05 5.78 -3.73
N SER A 276 2.89 6.43 -3.66
CA SER A 276 2.73 7.78 -4.18
C SER A 276 3.47 8.81 -3.33
N THR A 277 3.39 8.76 -1.99
CA THR A 277 3.96 9.83 -1.13
C THR A 277 5.01 9.35 -0.12
N GLY A 278 5.19 8.04 0.03
CA GLY A 278 6.08 7.48 1.07
C GLY A 278 5.44 7.26 2.44
N HIS A 279 4.14 7.51 2.61
CA HIS A 279 3.47 7.35 3.91
C HIS A 279 3.02 5.90 4.17
N ALA A 280 3.97 4.96 4.14
CA ALA A 280 3.71 3.54 4.36
C ALA A 280 3.26 3.22 5.80
N GLY A 281 3.39 4.10 6.78
CA GLY A 281 2.81 3.88 8.11
C GLY A 281 1.30 4.11 8.19
N MET A 282 0.73 4.93 7.30
CA MET A 282 -0.67 5.38 7.41
C MET A 282 -1.70 4.34 6.98
N ARG A 283 -1.24 3.30 6.28
CA ARG A 283 -2.05 2.20 5.79
C ARG A 283 -3.26 2.68 5.02
N LEU A 284 -2.98 3.41 3.94
CA LEU A 284 -4.02 3.93 3.07
C LEU A 284 -3.78 3.57 1.59
N GLY A 285 -4.87 3.18 0.94
CA GLY A 285 -4.97 3.02 -0.49
C GLY A 285 -6.40 3.29 -0.94
N TRP A 286 -6.58 3.44 -2.24
CA TRP A 286 -7.89 3.61 -2.85
C TRP A 286 -7.96 2.79 -4.13
N ALA A 287 -9.16 2.30 -4.43
CA ALA A 287 -9.50 1.71 -5.70
C ALA A 287 -10.42 2.68 -6.45
N LEU A 288 -10.18 2.83 -7.75
CA LEU A 288 -11.13 3.44 -8.68
C LEU A 288 -11.81 2.31 -9.45
N VAL A 289 -13.14 2.25 -9.38
CA VAL A 289 -13.94 1.12 -9.86
C VAL A 289 -15.10 1.63 -10.71
N LYS A 290 -15.17 1.22 -11.97
CA LYS A 290 -16.26 1.63 -12.88
C LYS A 290 -17.60 0.99 -12.52
N ASP A 291 -17.61 -0.31 -12.22
CA ASP A 291 -18.84 -1.05 -11.93
C ASP A 291 -19.31 -0.84 -10.48
N GLU A 292 -20.51 -0.28 -10.32
CA GLU A 292 -21.12 0.00 -9.02
C GLU A 292 -21.35 -1.27 -8.18
N THR A 293 -21.68 -2.40 -8.81
CA THR A 293 -21.93 -3.67 -8.12
C THR A 293 -20.63 -4.24 -7.55
N ILE A 294 -19.54 -4.19 -8.32
CA ILE A 294 -18.20 -4.57 -7.85
C ILE A 294 -17.79 -3.67 -6.69
N ALA A 295 -17.92 -2.34 -6.85
CA ALA A 295 -17.60 -1.37 -5.81
C ALA A 295 -18.39 -1.64 -4.51
N LYS A 296 -19.69 -1.93 -4.60
CA LYS A 296 -20.53 -2.28 -3.43
C LYS A 296 -20.03 -3.53 -2.72
N LYS A 297 -19.64 -4.57 -3.46
CA LYS A 297 -19.11 -5.80 -2.85
C LYS A 297 -17.75 -5.57 -2.19
N MET A 298 -16.89 -4.74 -2.80
CA MET A 298 -15.63 -4.33 -2.17
C MET A 298 -15.86 -3.56 -0.87
N VAL A 299 -16.78 -2.59 -0.87
CA VAL A 299 -17.19 -1.87 0.35
C VAL A 299 -17.74 -2.84 1.39
N LYS A 300 -18.54 -3.83 0.98
CA LYS A 300 -19.07 -4.84 1.89
C LYS A 300 -17.97 -5.67 2.54
N PHE A 301 -16.94 -6.07 1.79
CA PHE A 301 -15.77 -6.77 2.36
C PHE A 301 -15.06 -5.93 3.43
N ILE A 302 -14.86 -4.64 3.17
CA ILE A 302 -14.17 -3.75 4.11
C ILE A 302 -15.03 -3.46 5.34
N GLU A 303 -16.35 -3.33 5.16
CA GLU A 303 -17.31 -3.23 6.26
C GLU A 303 -17.22 -4.44 7.19
N ILE A 304 -17.24 -5.68 6.65
CA ILE A 304 -17.21 -6.88 7.49
C ILE A 304 -15.84 -7.18 8.08
N SER A 305 -14.75 -6.80 7.39
CA SER A 305 -13.39 -7.12 7.83
C SER A 305 -12.83 -6.13 8.84
N SER A 306 -13.20 -4.85 8.76
CA SER A 306 -12.63 -3.80 9.62
C SER A 306 -13.57 -2.65 9.98
N ILE A 307 -14.84 -2.69 9.56
CA ILE A 307 -15.81 -1.60 9.77
C ILE A 307 -15.29 -0.27 9.20
N GLY A 308 -14.75 -0.34 7.99
CA GLY A 308 -14.17 0.81 7.29
C GLY A 308 -12.67 0.99 7.54
N VAL A 309 -12.22 2.24 7.37
CA VAL A 309 -10.80 2.64 7.44
C VAL A 309 -10.65 3.82 8.39
N SER A 310 -9.53 3.87 9.13
CA SER A 310 -9.22 4.93 10.09
C SER A 310 -9.47 6.33 9.52
N LYS A 311 -10.31 7.12 10.22
CA LYS A 311 -10.60 8.52 9.84
C LYS A 311 -9.35 9.39 9.95
N ASP A 312 -8.54 9.17 10.98
CA ASP A 312 -7.30 9.92 11.19
C ASP A 312 -6.32 9.70 10.05
N SER A 313 -6.21 8.46 9.55
CA SER A 313 -5.38 8.16 8.38
C SER A 313 -5.90 8.88 7.13
N GLN A 314 -7.23 8.93 6.93
CA GLN A 314 -7.83 9.63 5.79
C GLN A 314 -7.66 11.15 5.86
N VAL A 315 -7.90 11.76 7.03
CA VAL A 315 -7.72 13.20 7.27
C VAL A 315 -6.26 13.58 7.05
N ARG A 316 -5.32 12.82 7.62
CA ARG A 316 -3.90 13.07 7.41
C ARG A 316 -3.50 12.88 5.95
N ALA A 317 -4.07 11.91 5.25
CA ALA A 317 -3.75 11.66 3.85
C ALA A 317 -4.26 12.81 2.98
N ALA A 318 -5.50 13.26 3.20
CA ALA A 318 -6.08 14.40 2.50
C ALA A 318 -5.15 15.61 2.60
N LYS A 319 -4.70 15.95 3.82
CA LYS A 319 -3.76 17.06 4.02
C LYS A 319 -2.45 16.92 3.24
N ILE A 320 -1.87 15.72 3.22
CA ILE A 320 -0.64 15.45 2.46
C ILE A 320 -0.87 15.62 0.95
N LEU A 321 -1.98 15.08 0.42
CA LEU A 321 -2.30 15.16 -1.01
C LEU A 321 -2.63 16.60 -1.43
N ASP A 322 -3.33 17.36 -0.58
CA ASP A 322 -3.60 18.77 -0.80
C ASP A 322 -2.31 19.57 -0.87
N VAL A 323 -1.40 19.39 0.09
CA VAL A 323 -0.09 20.08 0.08
C VAL A 323 0.71 19.76 -1.18
N ILE A 324 0.70 18.51 -1.66
CA ILE A 324 1.33 18.17 -2.95
C ILE A 324 0.69 18.99 -4.07
N SER A 325 -0.64 18.98 -4.14
CA SER A 325 -1.37 19.63 -5.23
C SER A 325 -1.18 21.15 -5.20
N ASP A 326 -1.19 21.76 -4.01
CA ASP A 326 -0.94 23.18 -3.81
C ASP A 326 0.44 23.60 -4.34
N THR A 327 1.49 22.79 -4.14
CA THR A 327 2.84 23.13 -4.66
C THR A 327 2.94 23.22 -6.18
N TYR A 328 1.97 22.69 -6.92
CA TYR A 328 1.91 22.78 -8.38
C TYR A 328 0.91 23.82 -8.89
N GLU A 329 -0.17 24.07 -8.15
CA GLU A 329 -1.28 24.91 -8.58
C GLU A 329 -1.22 26.35 -8.04
N ASP A 330 -0.57 26.56 -6.88
CA ASP A 330 -0.50 27.85 -6.19
C ASP A 330 0.88 28.51 -6.37
N ALA A 331 0.87 29.69 -7.01
CA ALA A 331 2.07 30.46 -7.33
C ALA A 331 2.83 31.00 -6.10
N GLU A 332 2.15 31.19 -4.96
CA GLU A 332 2.82 31.62 -3.73
C GLU A 332 3.58 30.43 -3.12
N THR A 333 2.93 29.26 -3.05
CA THR A 333 3.55 28.07 -2.46
C THR A 333 4.56 27.36 -3.36
N SER A 334 4.49 27.57 -4.68
CA SER A 334 5.43 27.00 -5.65
C SER A 334 6.86 27.57 -5.53
N ASN A 335 7.00 28.76 -4.95
CA ASN A 335 8.30 29.44 -4.80
C ASN A 335 9.02 29.11 -3.48
N GLU A 336 8.34 28.51 -2.51
CA GLU A 336 8.87 28.25 -1.17
C GLU A 336 9.57 26.89 -1.04
N SER A 337 9.14 25.91 -1.83
CA SER A 337 9.60 24.53 -1.72
C SER A 337 9.57 23.84 -3.07
N LYS A 338 10.52 22.93 -3.29
CA LYS A 338 10.50 22.11 -4.49
C LYS A 338 9.22 21.26 -4.57
N PRO A 339 8.51 21.21 -5.70
CA PRO A 339 7.34 20.37 -5.85
C PRO A 339 7.65 18.88 -5.65
N PHE A 340 6.70 18.13 -5.06
CA PHE A 340 6.96 16.78 -4.55
C PHE A 340 7.39 15.78 -5.64
N PHE A 341 6.71 15.76 -6.79
CA PHE A 341 7.05 14.82 -7.85
C PHE A 341 8.37 15.15 -8.53
N ASP A 342 8.76 16.43 -8.56
CA ASP A 342 10.05 16.87 -9.07
C ASP A 342 11.18 16.49 -8.12
N TYR A 343 10.93 16.59 -6.80
CA TYR A 343 11.81 16.04 -5.76
C TYR A 343 11.99 14.52 -5.94
N GLY A 344 10.88 13.79 -6.03
CA GLY A 344 10.91 12.34 -6.18
C GLY A 344 11.63 11.90 -7.45
N TYR A 345 11.36 12.56 -8.58
CA TYR A 345 12.03 12.29 -9.86
C TYR A 345 13.54 12.51 -9.77
N GLU A 346 14.01 13.63 -9.22
CA GLU A 346 15.44 13.88 -9.12
C GLU A 346 16.15 12.89 -8.19
N GLU A 347 15.52 12.51 -7.08
CA GLU A 347 16.09 11.53 -6.16
C GLU A 347 16.17 10.14 -6.83
N MET A 348 15.11 9.71 -7.53
CA MET A 348 15.14 8.45 -8.28
C MET A 348 16.15 8.49 -9.44
N LYS A 349 16.28 9.62 -10.15
CA LYS A 349 17.28 9.83 -11.19
C LYS A 349 18.70 9.73 -10.65
N LYS A 350 18.98 10.37 -9.51
CA LYS A 350 20.28 10.30 -8.80
C LYS A 350 20.59 8.85 -8.44
N ARG A 351 19.64 8.15 -7.80
CA ARG A 351 19.85 6.77 -7.37
C ARG A 351 20.06 5.81 -8.54
N TRP A 352 19.22 5.88 -9.57
CA TRP A 352 19.42 5.06 -10.77
C TRP A 352 20.71 5.36 -11.51
N GLY A 353 21.15 6.63 -11.55
CA GLY A 353 22.44 7.02 -12.13
C GLY A 353 23.61 6.35 -11.42
N GLN A 354 23.69 6.48 -10.10
CA GLN A 354 24.74 5.88 -9.28
C GLN A 354 24.74 4.36 -9.36
N LEU A 355 23.56 3.72 -9.39
CA LEU A 355 23.45 2.28 -9.55
C LEU A 355 23.96 1.81 -10.90
N ARG A 356 23.60 2.50 -12.00
CA ARG A 356 24.10 2.16 -13.34
C ARG A 356 25.61 2.32 -13.43
N GLU A 357 26.17 3.38 -12.83
CA GLU A 357 27.61 3.57 -12.73
C GLU A 357 28.29 2.42 -11.96
N ALA A 358 27.70 1.96 -10.85
CA ALA A 358 28.22 0.82 -10.09
C ALA A 358 28.19 -0.50 -10.90
N VAL A 359 27.11 -0.74 -11.65
CA VAL A 359 26.96 -1.92 -12.53
C VAL A 359 27.91 -1.87 -13.72
N ASN A 360 28.17 -0.69 -14.29
CA ASN A 360 29.03 -0.54 -15.47
C ASN A 360 30.53 -0.66 -15.17
N LYS A 361 30.93 -0.75 -13.89
CA LYS A 361 32.34 -0.96 -13.48
C LYS A 361 32.87 -2.38 -13.67
N GLY A 362 31.99 -3.34 -13.95
CA GLY A 362 32.35 -4.75 -14.06
C GLY A 362 31.28 -5.53 -14.81
N GLN A 363 31.32 -6.87 -14.69
CA GLN A 363 30.44 -7.78 -15.43
C GLN A 363 29.65 -8.74 -14.51
N SER A 364 29.69 -8.54 -13.20
CA SER A 364 29.03 -9.42 -12.22
C SER A 364 27.52 -9.24 -12.18
N PHE A 365 27.01 -8.11 -12.67
CA PHE A 365 25.61 -7.76 -12.58
C PHE A 365 25.11 -7.16 -13.88
N SER A 366 23.82 -7.38 -14.16
CA SER A 366 23.10 -6.64 -15.20
C SER A 366 21.77 -6.10 -14.68
N LEU A 367 21.30 -5.05 -15.34
CA LEU A 367 20.04 -4.36 -15.08
C LEU A 367 19.13 -4.42 -16.30
N PRO A 368 17.80 -4.34 -16.13
CA PRO A 368 16.88 -4.25 -17.26
C PRO A 368 17.10 -2.97 -18.05
N ASN A 369 16.92 -3.08 -19.37
CA ASN A 369 16.75 -1.91 -20.23
C ASN A 369 15.32 -1.38 -20.02
N LEU A 370 15.23 -0.16 -19.49
CA LEU A 370 13.96 0.46 -19.13
C LEU A 370 13.50 1.41 -20.23
N PRO A 371 12.20 1.41 -20.58
CA PRO A 371 11.70 2.21 -21.69
C PRO A 371 11.84 3.71 -21.39
N VAL A 372 12.13 4.48 -22.43
CA VAL A 372 12.19 5.95 -22.40
C VAL A 372 10.94 6.51 -23.04
N GLY A 373 10.30 7.45 -22.36
CA GLY A 373 9.06 8.05 -22.83
C GLY A 373 8.98 9.52 -22.47
N LYS A 374 8.12 10.24 -23.20
CA LYS A 374 7.71 11.59 -22.82
C LYS A 374 6.69 11.49 -21.69
N CYS A 375 6.90 12.26 -20.63
CA CYS A 375 5.97 12.39 -19.51
C CYS A 375 5.03 13.56 -19.79
N ASN A 376 3.73 13.30 -19.84
CA ASN A 376 2.72 14.35 -20.07
C ASN A 376 2.61 15.31 -18.88
N PHE A 377 2.90 14.83 -17.65
CA PHE A 377 2.89 15.66 -16.45
C PHE A 377 4.01 16.70 -16.44
N SER A 378 5.28 16.25 -16.54
CA SER A 378 6.44 17.15 -16.43
C SER A 378 6.90 17.72 -17.78
N ASN A 379 6.34 17.24 -18.89
CA ASN A 379 6.79 17.49 -20.27
C ASN A 379 8.26 17.08 -20.55
N GLN A 380 8.91 16.37 -19.62
CA GLN A 380 10.28 15.85 -19.78
C GLN A 380 10.27 14.48 -20.45
N THR A 381 11.36 14.14 -21.14
CA THR A 381 11.60 12.79 -21.68
C THR A 381 12.63 12.08 -20.80
N PHE A 382 12.25 10.96 -20.19
CA PHE A 382 13.14 10.18 -19.33
C PHE A 382 12.80 8.68 -19.37
N GLY A 383 13.76 7.85 -18.96
CA GLY A 383 13.54 6.40 -18.79
C GLY A 383 12.75 6.10 -17.53
N THR A 384 11.96 5.02 -17.51
CA THR A 384 11.39 4.52 -16.26
C THR A 384 12.50 4.37 -15.21
N GLN A 385 12.21 4.82 -13.98
CA GLN A 385 13.08 4.79 -12.81
C GLN A 385 12.35 4.09 -11.66
N PRO A 386 12.15 2.76 -11.74
CA PRO A 386 11.31 2.02 -10.80
C PRO A 386 11.80 2.14 -9.36
N ALA A 387 10.89 1.96 -8.41
CA ALA A 387 11.21 1.93 -6.98
C ALA A 387 12.17 0.80 -6.57
N PHE A 388 12.37 -0.19 -7.44
CA PHE A 388 13.24 -1.33 -7.22
C PHE A 388 14.16 -1.56 -8.41
N ALA A 389 15.38 -2.00 -8.13
CA ALA A 389 16.24 -2.58 -9.15
C ALA A 389 15.99 -4.09 -9.24
N TRP A 390 15.75 -4.57 -10.46
CA TRP A 390 15.73 -5.99 -10.77
C TRP A 390 17.11 -6.42 -11.25
N VAL A 391 17.94 -6.79 -10.29
CA VAL A 391 19.35 -7.13 -10.54
C VAL A 391 19.44 -8.58 -10.94
N LYS A 392 20.13 -8.86 -12.05
CA LYS A 392 20.59 -10.20 -12.39
C LYS A 392 22.04 -10.34 -11.96
N CYS A 393 22.34 -11.37 -11.16
CA CYS A 393 23.71 -11.79 -10.96
C CYS A 393 24.15 -12.60 -12.19
N GLU A 394 25.22 -12.14 -12.83
CA GLU A 394 25.87 -12.81 -13.93
C GLU A 394 26.92 -13.80 -13.38
N GLN A 395 27.87 -14.22 -14.22
CA GLN A 395 28.92 -15.20 -13.88
C GLN A 395 28.34 -16.54 -13.39
N ALA A 396 29.15 -17.31 -12.63
CA ALA A 396 28.77 -18.59 -12.04
C ALA A 396 27.94 -18.43 -10.74
N VAL A 397 27.18 -17.35 -10.60
CA VAL A 397 26.27 -17.14 -9.47
C VAL A 397 24.90 -17.74 -9.78
N ASP A 398 24.60 -18.87 -9.14
CA ASP A 398 23.31 -19.56 -9.32
C ASP A 398 22.17 -18.99 -8.46
N ASP A 399 22.51 -18.35 -7.34
CA ASP A 399 21.56 -17.76 -6.40
C ASP A 399 22.02 -16.35 -5.99
N CYS A 400 21.38 -15.35 -6.60
CA CYS A 400 21.73 -13.94 -6.44
C CYS A 400 21.39 -13.41 -5.05
N GLU A 401 20.29 -13.87 -4.44
CA GLU A 401 19.91 -13.48 -3.08
C GLU A 401 20.95 -14.00 -2.07
N SER A 402 21.27 -15.29 -2.15
CA SER A 402 22.27 -15.91 -1.29
C SER A 402 23.65 -15.27 -1.47
N PHE A 403 24.01 -14.91 -2.70
CA PHE A 403 25.25 -14.21 -3.01
C PHE A 403 25.30 -12.81 -2.37
N LEU A 404 24.31 -11.95 -2.62
CA LEU A 404 24.26 -10.60 -2.05
C LEU A 404 24.21 -10.62 -0.51
N LYS A 405 23.55 -11.62 0.09
CA LYS A 405 23.52 -11.83 1.54
C LYS A 405 24.91 -12.11 2.13
N LYS A 406 25.81 -12.81 1.41
CA LYS A 406 27.21 -13.00 1.85
C LYS A 406 27.96 -11.67 1.95
N HIS A 407 27.63 -10.72 1.07
CA HIS A 407 28.11 -9.33 1.10
C HIS A 407 27.28 -8.42 2.02
N LYS A 408 26.48 -9.00 2.92
CA LYS A 408 25.67 -8.28 3.92
C LYS A 408 24.63 -7.34 3.29
N ILE A 409 24.12 -7.68 2.11
CA ILE A 409 23.04 -6.98 1.41
C ILE A 409 21.82 -7.90 1.40
N LEU A 410 20.79 -7.61 2.21
CA LEU A 410 19.53 -8.35 2.13
C LEU A 410 18.69 -7.82 0.97
N THR A 411 18.16 -8.74 0.18
CA THR A 411 17.35 -8.50 -1.02
C THR A 411 16.24 -9.56 -1.07
N ARG A 412 15.29 -9.42 -2.00
CA ARG A 412 14.28 -10.46 -2.24
C ARG A 412 14.66 -11.27 -3.48
N GLY A 413 14.91 -12.57 -3.34
CA GLY A 413 15.31 -13.43 -4.46
C GLY A 413 14.23 -13.64 -5.50
N GLY A 414 14.65 -13.91 -6.74
CA GLY A 414 13.78 -13.93 -7.90
C GLY A 414 12.75 -15.06 -7.92
N ALA A 415 13.02 -16.16 -7.22
CA ALA A 415 12.09 -17.27 -7.04
C ALA A 415 10.76 -16.83 -6.40
N HIS A 416 10.78 -15.80 -5.55
CA HIS A 416 9.56 -15.27 -4.92
C HIS A 416 8.63 -14.54 -5.91
N PHE A 417 9.14 -14.14 -7.07
CA PHE A 417 8.40 -13.41 -8.10
C PHE A 417 8.01 -14.32 -9.28
N GLY A 418 8.16 -15.64 -9.15
CA GLY A 418 7.98 -16.57 -10.27
C GLY A 418 9.12 -16.52 -11.30
N SER A 419 10.33 -16.10 -10.89
CA SER A 419 11.49 -15.98 -11.77
C SER A 419 12.68 -16.83 -11.33
N SER A 420 13.77 -16.77 -12.08
CA SER A 420 15.02 -17.49 -11.79
C SER A 420 15.71 -16.96 -10.53
N LYS A 421 16.40 -17.86 -9.80
CA LYS A 421 17.26 -17.51 -8.66
C LYS A 421 18.46 -16.63 -9.03
N LYS A 422 18.75 -16.49 -10.33
CA LYS A 422 19.75 -15.53 -10.83
C LYS A 422 19.35 -14.07 -10.63
N TYR A 423 18.09 -13.79 -10.29
CA TYR A 423 17.63 -12.43 -10.05
C TYR A 423 17.40 -12.14 -8.57
N ALA A 424 17.53 -10.87 -8.21
CA ALA A 424 17.13 -10.34 -6.92
C ALA A 424 16.51 -8.94 -7.09
N ARG A 425 15.45 -8.66 -6.32
CA ARG A 425 14.86 -7.32 -6.22
C ARG A 425 15.55 -6.56 -5.09
N VAL A 426 16.05 -5.36 -5.41
CA VAL A 426 16.70 -4.44 -4.47
C VAL A 426 15.86 -3.17 -4.34
N SER A 427 15.48 -2.80 -3.12
CA SER A 427 14.80 -1.53 -2.83
C SER A 427 15.71 -0.32 -3.07
N LEU A 428 15.26 0.63 -3.88
CA LEU A 428 15.96 1.90 -4.12
C LEU A 428 15.32 3.06 -3.35
N ILE A 429 14.24 2.81 -2.62
CA ILE A 429 13.41 3.83 -1.97
C ILE A 429 13.60 3.90 -0.44
N GLY A 430 14.60 3.17 0.08
CA GLY A 430 14.96 3.16 1.50
C GLY A 430 15.79 4.37 1.95
N HIS A 431 16.35 4.29 3.15
CA HIS A 431 17.16 5.35 3.74
C HIS A 431 18.42 5.62 2.92
N GLU A 432 18.85 6.88 2.89
CA GLU A 432 20.04 7.31 2.14
C GLU A 432 21.30 6.59 2.61
N ASP A 433 21.48 6.36 3.91
CA ASP A 433 22.66 5.66 4.45
C ASP A 433 22.77 4.22 3.95
N ASP A 434 21.66 3.47 3.98
CA ASP A 434 21.64 2.07 3.53
C ASP A 434 21.81 2.00 2.01
N TYR A 435 21.26 2.97 1.27
CA TYR A 435 21.44 3.08 -0.17
C TYR A 435 22.88 3.43 -0.56
N ASN A 436 23.52 4.38 0.13
CA ASN A 436 24.91 4.74 -0.14
C ASN A 436 25.86 3.57 0.17
N GLU A 437 25.63 2.87 1.28
CA GLU A 437 26.41 1.68 1.64
C GLU A 437 26.19 0.54 0.64
N PHE A 438 24.97 0.40 0.09
CA PHE A 438 24.69 -0.50 -1.02
C PHE A 438 25.54 -0.18 -2.24
N ILE A 439 25.51 1.06 -2.74
CA ILE A 439 26.28 1.45 -3.92
C ILE A 439 27.79 1.22 -3.70
N ARG A 440 28.30 1.50 -2.50
CA ARG A 440 29.69 1.24 -2.13
C ARG A 440 30.04 -0.25 -2.23
N ARG A 441 29.26 -1.13 -1.58
CA ARG A 441 29.49 -2.59 -1.59
C ARG A 441 29.30 -3.18 -2.98
N PHE A 442 28.25 -2.77 -3.67
CA PHE A 442 27.91 -3.25 -5.00
C PHE A 442 29.01 -2.91 -6.02
N SER A 443 29.55 -1.68 -5.94
CA SER A 443 30.73 -1.29 -6.74
C SER A 443 31.98 -2.12 -6.41
N GLN A 444 32.21 -2.45 -5.14
CA GLN A 444 33.35 -3.27 -4.73
C GLN A 444 33.27 -4.70 -5.25
N ILE A 445 32.10 -5.33 -5.16
CA ILE A 445 31.88 -6.68 -5.69
C ILE A 445 32.20 -6.72 -7.18
N ASN A 446 31.65 -5.76 -7.93
CA ASN A 446 31.78 -5.70 -9.37
C ASN A 446 33.21 -5.38 -9.84
N TYR A 447 34.00 -4.67 -9.01
CA TYR A 447 35.42 -4.43 -9.27
C TYR A 447 36.28 -5.67 -9.01
N VAL A 448 36.09 -6.35 -7.87
CA VAL A 448 36.91 -7.49 -7.47
C VAL A 448 36.74 -8.69 -8.41
N GLU A 449 35.54 -8.93 -8.93
CA GLU A 449 35.28 -10.02 -9.87
C GLU A 449 35.58 -9.65 -11.35
N SER A 450 36.03 -8.43 -11.61
CA SER A 450 36.51 -7.99 -12.94
C SER A 450 38.03 -8.14 -13.13
N LEU A 451 38.74 -8.42 -12.03
CA LEU A 451 40.15 -8.81 -11.98
C LEU A 451 40.25 -10.34 -12.06
#